data_AF-A0A7G8TFD9-F1
#
_entry.id   AF-A0A7G8TFD9-F1
#
_cell.length_a   1.000
_cell.length_b   1.000
_cell.length_c   1.000
_cell.angle_alpha   90.00
_cell.angle_beta   90.00
_cell.angle_gamma   90.00
#
_symmetry.space_group_name_H-M   'P 1'
#
loop_
_entity.id
_entity.type
_entity.pdbx_description
1 polymer ?
#
loop_
_entity_poly.entity_id
_entity_poly.type
_entity_poly.pdbx_seq_one_letter_code
_entity_poly.pdbx_strand_id
1 'polypeptide(L)' 'MHWKKMIAPIVITVAAVAVFLLWLLGFAMAPGLPLPYKIIAGLIPAALIGVAVFVLAERIKEIRSGEEDDLGKY' A
#
# COMPACT_ATOMS: atom_id res chain seq x y z
N MET A 1 -21.18 11.73 7.45
CA MET A 1 -19.87 12.09 8.06
C MET A 1 -18.92 10.89 7.91
N HIS A 2 -18.31 10.73 6.74
CA HIS A 2 -17.62 9.48 6.32
C HIS A 2 -16.19 9.31 6.88
N TRP A 3 -15.70 10.27 7.67
CA TRP A 3 -14.32 10.29 8.15
C TRP A 3 -13.90 9.07 8.99
N LYS A 4 -14.80 8.52 9.82
CA LYS A 4 -14.51 7.33 10.62
C LYS A 4 -14.23 6.09 9.76
N LYS A 5 -14.87 5.99 8.59
CA LYS A 5 -14.70 4.87 7.64
C LYS A 5 -13.38 4.93 6.88
N MET A 6 -12.76 6.11 6.77
CA MET A 6 -11.45 6.29 6.14
C MET A 6 -10.28 5.89 7.05
N ILE A 7 -10.48 5.81 8.37
CA ILE A 7 -9.39 5.51 9.32
C ILE A 7 -8.80 4.12 9.06
N ALA A 8 -9.66 3.10 8.95
CA ALA A 8 -9.22 1.73 8.74
C ALA A 8 -8.37 1.54 7.46
N PRO A 9 -8.83 1.94 6.25
CA PRO A 9 -8.04 1.78 5.04
C PRO A 9 -6.75 2.61 5.08
N ILE A 10 -6.77 3.83 5.61
CA ILE A 10 -5.55 4.66 5.74
C ILE A 10 -4.52 4.00 6.64
N VAL A 11 -4.92 3.55 7.84
CA VAL A 11 -4.00 2.93 8.81
C VAL A 11 -3.39 1.66 8.24
N ILE A 12 -4.19 0.81 7.59
CA ILE A 12 -3.70 -0.43 6.96
C ILE A 12 -2.71 -0.12 5.83
N THR A 13 -3.04 0.82 4.94
CA THR A 13 -2.14 1.20 3.85
C THR A 13 -0.84 1.81 4.37
N VAL A 14 -0.89 2.68 5.37
CA VAL A 14 0.31 3.27 5.99
C VAL A 14 1.17 2.19 6.64
N ALA A 15 0.58 1.25 7.38
CA ALA A 15 1.30 0.14 7.97
C ALA A 15 1.95 -0.77 6.91
N ALA A 16 1.22 -1.10 5.84
CA ALA A 16 1.73 -1.91 4.73
C ALA A 16 2.90 -1.21 4.02
N VAL A 17 2.77 0.08 3.71
CA VAL A 17 3.83 0.88 3.09
C VAL A 17 5.06 0.94 4.01
N ALA A 18 4.88 1.15 5.31
CA ALA A 18 5.98 1.15 6.27
C ALA A 18 6.74 -0.19 6.29
N VAL A 19 6.03 -1.32 6.28
CA VAL A 19 6.65 -2.65 6.21
C VAL A 19 7.45 -2.84 4.91
N PHE A 20 6.89 -2.46 3.77
CA PHE A 20 7.61 -2.56 2.49
C PHE A 20 8.82 -1.63 2.40
N LEU A 21 8.75 -0.42 3.00
CA LEU A 21 9.90 0.47 3.11
C LEU A 21 11.00 -0.11 4.00
N LEU A 22 10.64 -0.73 5.12
CA LEU A 22 11.61 -1.43 5.98
C LEU A 22 12.26 -2.62 5.24
N TRP A 23 11.48 -3.36 4.45
CA TRP A 23 12.00 -4.42 3.60
C TRP A 23 13.01 -3.90 2.57
N LEU A 24 12.66 -2.81 1.88
CA LEU A 24 13.54 -2.15 0.91
C LEU A 24 14.83 -1.65 1.56
N LEU A 25 14.73 -1.03 2.74
CA LEU A 25 15.88 -0.56 3.51
C LEU A 25 16.79 -1.73 3.92
N GLY A 26 16.21 -2.82 4.42
CA GLY A 26 16.96 -4.02 4.78
C GLY A 26 17.74 -4.62 3.60
N PHE A 27 17.10 -4.71 2.43
CA PHE A 27 17.76 -5.18 1.20
C PHE A 27 18.84 -4.21 0.69
N ALA A 28 18.59 -2.90 0.79
CA ALA A 28 19.56 -1.88 0.41
C ALA A 28 20.83 -1.98 1.27
N MET A 29 20.66 -2.18 2.58
CA MET A 29 21.74 -2.28 3.56
C MET A 29 22.41 -3.67 3.64
N ALA A 30 21.86 -4.69 2.98
CA ALA A 30 22.40 -6.04 2.99
C ALA A 30 23.84 -6.08 2.41
N PRO A 31 24.85 -6.48 3.21
CA PRO A 31 26.22 -6.59 2.74
C PRO A 31 26.37 -7.81 1.81
N GLY A 32 27.24 -7.69 0.81
CA GLY A 32 27.57 -8.79 -0.11
C GLY A 32 26.55 -9.07 -1.22
N LEU A 33 25.38 -8.41 -1.24
CA LEU A 33 24.42 -8.55 -2.34
C LEU A 33 24.81 -7.64 -3.53
N PRO A 34 24.99 -8.17 -4.76
CA PRO A 34 25.26 -7.35 -5.93
C PRO A 34 24.06 -6.46 -6.28
N LEU A 35 24.35 -5.27 -6.82
CA LEU A 35 23.33 -4.24 -7.11
C LEU A 35 22.14 -4.73 -7.98
N PRO A 36 22.33 -5.53 -9.04
CA PRO A 36 21.19 -5.99 -9.85
C PRO A 36 20.17 -6.82 -9.06
N TYR A 37 20.64 -7.66 -8.13
CA TYR A 37 19.75 -8.46 -7.29
C TYR A 37 18.97 -7.60 -6.30
N LYS A 38 19.59 -6.53 -5.77
CA LYS A 38 18.90 -5.56 -4.91
C LYS A 38 17.77 -4.85 -5.67
N ILE A 39 18.02 -4.47 -6.93
CA ILE A 39 17.03 -3.80 -7.77
C ILE A 39 15.86 -4.75 -8.08
N ILE A 40 16.14 -5.98 -8.53
CA ILE A 40 15.11 -6.97 -8.84
C ILE A 40 14.27 -7.30 -7.59
N ALA A 41 14.92 -7.51 -6.44
CA ALA A 41 14.23 -7.77 -5.19
C ALA A 41 13.41 -6.56 -4.68
N GLY A 42 13.84 -5.34 -5.01
CA GLY A 42 13.14 -4.11 -4.63
C GLY A 42 11.97 -3.72 -5.54
N LEU A 43 11.96 -4.18 -6.79
CA LEU A 43 10.89 -3.85 -7.75
C LEU A 43 9.51 -4.35 -7.28
N ILE A 44 9.45 -5.55 -6.72
CA ILE A 44 8.21 -6.15 -6.22
C ILE A 44 7.58 -5.31 -5.09
N PRO A 45 8.27 -5.06 -3.95
CA PRO A 45 7.71 -4.24 -2.88
C PRO A 45 7.43 -2.79 -3.32
N ALA A 46 8.24 -2.23 -4.23
CA ALA A 46 7.97 -0.90 -4.80
C ALA A 46 6.66 -0.87 -5.61
N ALA A 47 6.42 -1.88 -6.45
CA ALA A 47 5.16 -2.01 -7.18
C ALA A 47 3.97 -2.19 -6.23
N LEU A 48 4.12 -3.01 -5.18
CA LEU A 48 3.08 -3.22 -4.17
C LEU A 48 2.74 -1.94 -3.39
N ILE A 49 3.72 -1.08 -3.09
CA ILE A 49 3.47 0.25 -2.52
C ILE A 49 2.59 1.08 -3.48
N GLY A 50 2.94 1.10 -4.77
CA GLY A 50 2.16 1.82 -5.78
C GLY A 50 0.71 1.33 -5.85
N VAL A 51 0.51 0.01 -5.89
CA VAL A 51 -0.82 -0.60 -5.88
C VAL A 51 -1.59 -0.29 -4.61
N ALA A 52 -0.95 -0.39 -3.43
CA ALA A 52 -1.61 -0.12 -2.15
C ALA A 52 -2.10 1.33 -2.04
N VAL A 53 -1.32 2.29 -2.55
CA VAL A 53 -1.69 3.70 -2.61
C VAL A 53 -2.83 3.93 -3.62
N PHE A 54 -2.77 3.29 -4.78
CA PHE A 54 -3.84 3.38 -5.79
C PHE A 54 -5.17 2.86 -5.25
N VAL A 55 -5.18 1.67 -4.63
CA VAL A 55 -6.38 1.08 -4.02
C VAL A 55 -6.91 1.98 -2.90
N LEU A 56 -6.04 2.56 -2.06
CA LEU A 56 -6.47 3.52 -1.04
C LEU A 56 -7.16 4.74 -1.67
N ALA A 57 -6.63 5.28 -2.76
CA ALA A 57 -7.21 6.42 -3.45
C ALA A 57 -8.61 6.09 -4.01
N GLU A 58 -8.79 4.91 -4.62
CA GLU A 58 -10.10 4.43 -5.08
C GLU A 58 -11.07 4.29 -3.90
N ARG A 59 -10.66 3.67 -2.79
CA ARG A 59 -11.51 3.53 -1.60
C ARG A 59 -11.91 4.87 -0.99
N ILE A 60 -10.99 5.83 -0.94
CA ILE A 60 -11.32 7.19 -0.47
C ILE A 60 -12.32 7.84 -1.43
N LYS A 61 -12.20 7.62 -2.73
CA LYS A 61 -13.12 8.14 -3.73
C LYS A 61 -14.52 7.52 -3.58
N GLU A 62 -14.63 6.20 -3.45
CA GLU A 62 -15.89 5.48 -3.21
C GLU A 62 -16.60 5.96 -1.93
N ILE A 63 -15.86 6.03 -0.81
CA ILE A 63 -16.40 6.49 0.48
C ILE A 63 -16.90 7.95 0.39
N ARG A 64 -16.26 8.78 -0.45
CA ARG A 64 -16.66 10.18 -0.66
C ARG A 64 -17.79 10.34 -1.68
N SER A 65 -17.88 9.49 -2.70
CA SER A 65 -18.98 9.52 -3.67
C SER A 65 -20.28 8.97 -3.08
N GLY A 66 -20.20 8.26 -1.95
CA GLY A 66 -21.36 7.60 -1.36
C GLY A 66 -21.76 6.34 -2.12
N GLU A 67 -20.95 5.93 -3.11
CA GLU A 67 -20.95 4.59 -3.71
C GLU A 67 -20.28 3.61 -2.74
N GLU A 68 -20.67 3.67 -1.45
CA GLU A 68 -20.23 2.75 -0.42
C GLU A 68 -20.85 1.37 -0.70
N ASP A 69 -20.31 0.71 -1.71
CA ASP A 69 -20.36 -0.71 -1.91
C ASP A 69 -21.78 -1.30 -2.00
N ASP A 70 -22.32 -1.31 -3.23
CA ASP A 70 -23.50 -2.07 -3.62
C ASP A 70 -23.37 -3.60 -3.38
N LEU A 71 -22.23 -4.11 -2.86
CA LEU A 71 -22.12 -5.47 -2.33
C LEU A 71 -23.03 -5.73 -1.12
N GLY A 72 -23.65 -4.70 -0.52
CA GLY A 72 -24.73 -4.87 0.48
C GLY A 72 -26.05 -5.42 -0.06
N LYS A 73 -26.15 -5.72 -1.38
CA LYS A 73 -27.36 -6.23 -2.04
C LYS A 73 -27.39 -7.74 -2.30
N TYR A 74 -26.42 -8.51 -1.81
CA TYR A 74 -26.42 -9.97 -1.89
C TYR A 74 -26.53 -10.61 -0.51
#